data_AF-A0A3S9ICG2-F1
#
_entry.id   AF-A0A3S9ICG2-F1
#
_cell.length_a   1.000
_cell.length_b   1.000
_cell.length_c   1.000
_cell.angle_alpha   90.00
_cell.angle_beta   90.00
_cell.angle_gamma   90.00
#
_symmetry.space_group_name_H-M   'P 1'
#
loop_
_entity.id
_entity.type
_entity.pdbx_description
1 polymer ?
#
loop_
_entity_poly.entity_id
_entity_poly.type
_entity_poly.pdbx_seq_one_letter_code
_entity_poly.pdbx_strand_id
1 'polypeptide(L)'
;MQSDMLLAATESLPQDGPGGGTLLLGYGAEEELNRFAATPGWTVHVPGHPDEVRRAVLGAVREGERAYVHVSAESNAEPRGGGEGFERVRDGLGGVVLAVGATLDPVLRATAGLDVTVLYATTVRPFDEIGLRTAALAADRADVVLVEPGRPGILAGHVAETLIHVPHRLLVLGAADTRDEPALGRAVRDFLT
;
A
#
# COMPACT_ATOMS: atom_id res chain seq x y z
N MET A 1 -18.09 5.97 -16.29
CA MET A 1 -16.89 5.30 -16.80
C MET A 1 -16.57 4.20 -15.80
N GLN A 2 -16.57 2.94 -16.22
CA GLN A 2 -16.28 1.81 -15.33
C GLN A 2 -14.77 1.84 -15.03
N SER A 3 -14.37 1.76 -13.76
CA SER A 3 -12.95 1.75 -13.38
C SER A 3 -12.30 0.46 -13.86
N ASP A 4 -11.15 0.56 -14.52
CA ASP A 4 -10.37 -0.60 -15.00
C ASP A 4 -9.97 -1.53 -13.84
N MET A 5 -9.79 -0.97 -12.64
CA MET A 5 -9.57 -1.72 -11.39
C MET A 5 -10.75 -2.64 -11.07
N LEU A 6 -11.97 -2.09 -11.14
CA LEU A 6 -13.20 -2.86 -10.87
C LEU A 6 -13.45 -3.91 -11.96
N LEU A 7 -13.19 -3.57 -13.22
CA LEU A 7 -13.29 -4.53 -14.32
C LEU A 7 -12.34 -5.71 -14.09
N ALA A 8 -11.07 -5.46 -13.78
CA ALA A 8 -10.08 -6.49 -13.48
C ALA A 8 -10.48 -7.40 -12.31
N ALA A 9 -11.07 -6.83 -11.26
CA ALA A 9 -11.64 -7.61 -10.16
C ALA A 9 -12.74 -8.55 -10.63
N THR A 10 -13.72 -8.02 -11.39
CA THR A 10 -14.87 -8.82 -11.86
C THR A 10 -14.46 -9.94 -12.82
N GLU A 11 -13.49 -9.69 -13.70
CA GLU A 11 -12.96 -10.68 -14.65
C GLU A 11 -12.19 -11.82 -13.97
N SER A 12 -11.65 -11.57 -12.78
CA SER A 12 -10.81 -12.52 -12.04
C SER A 12 -11.59 -13.39 -11.06
N LEU A 13 -12.87 -13.07 -10.83
CA LEU A 13 -13.70 -13.85 -9.91
C LEU A 13 -13.92 -15.28 -10.42
N PRO A 14 -13.81 -16.29 -9.55
CA PRO A 14 -14.04 -17.67 -9.94
C PRO A 14 -15.48 -17.84 -10.43
N GLN A 15 -15.63 -18.54 -11.56
CA GLN A 15 -16.93 -18.81 -12.19
C GLN A 15 -17.57 -20.11 -11.66
N ASP A 16 -16.73 -21.03 -11.17
CA ASP A 16 -17.16 -22.29 -10.55
C ASP A 16 -17.17 -22.16 -9.02
N GLY A 17 -18.09 -22.87 -8.36
CA GLY A 17 -18.46 -22.72 -6.94
C GLY A 17 -17.30 -22.70 -5.92
N PRO A 18 -17.57 -22.33 -4.66
CA PRO A 18 -16.56 -21.82 -3.75
C PRO A 18 -15.43 -22.83 -3.55
N GLY A 19 -14.21 -22.45 -3.96
CA GLY A 19 -12.98 -23.06 -3.46
C GLY A 19 -12.90 -22.95 -1.94
N GLY A 20 -11.95 -23.64 -1.32
CA GLY A 20 -11.87 -23.74 0.16
C GLY A 20 -11.66 -22.42 0.92
N GLY A 21 -11.35 -21.31 0.22
CA GLY A 21 -11.09 -19.99 0.81
C GLY A 21 -12.31 -19.07 0.90
N THR A 22 -12.11 -17.89 1.49
CA THR A 22 -13.09 -16.79 1.51
C THR A 22 -12.46 -15.56 0.92
N LEU A 23 -12.95 -15.12 -0.24
CA LEU A 23 -12.54 -13.88 -0.89
C LEU A 23 -13.65 -12.83 -0.77
N LEU A 24 -13.32 -11.69 -0.17
CA LEU A 24 -14.18 -10.50 -0.14
C LEU A 24 -13.54 -9.38 -0.96
N LEU A 25 -14.35 -8.68 -1.73
CA LEU A 25 -13.93 -7.55 -2.56
C LEU A 25 -14.70 -6.31 -2.14
N GLY A 26 -13.99 -5.22 -1.87
CA GLY A 26 -14.59 -3.93 -1.55
C GLY A 26 -14.10 -2.86 -2.52
N TYR A 27 -15.00 -2.28 -3.31
CA TYR A 27 -14.69 -1.18 -4.23
C TYR A 27 -14.94 0.17 -3.56
N GLY A 28 -13.88 0.97 -3.36
CA GLY A 28 -13.95 2.25 -2.66
C GLY A 28 -14.43 2.15 -1.20
N ALA A 29 -14.42 0.94 -0.61
CA ALA A 29 -14.96 0.65 0.71
C ALA A 29 -13.89 0.84 1.80
N GLU A 30 -13.49 2.08 2.06
CA GLU A 30 -12.42 2.41 3.02
C GLU A 30 -12.70 1.91 4.44
N GLU A 31 -13.97 1.95 4.89
CA GLU A 31 -14.33 1.44 6.22
C GLU A 31 -14.13 -0.08 6.35
N GLU A 32 -14.32 -0.82 5.27
CA GLU A 32 -14.08 -2.26 5.24
C GLU A 32 -12.58 -2.56 5.20
N LEU A 33 -11.80 -1.78 4.45
CA LEU A 33 -10.34 -1.88 4.47
C LEU A 33 -9.82 -1.73 5.90
N ASN A 34 -10.26 -0.68 6.62
CA ASN A 34 -9.86 -0.46 8.01
C ASN A 34 -10.25 -1.63 8.92
N ARG A 35 -11.47 -2.14 8.76
CA ARG A 35 -11.97 -3.29 9.54
C ARG A 35 -11.12 -4.53 9.31
N PHE A 36 -10.87 -4.90 8.05
CA PHE A 36 -10.15 -6.13 7.71
C PHE A 36 -8.65 -6.02 8.02
N ALA A 37 -8.03 -4.85 7.81
CA ALA A 37 -6.65 -4.60 8.24
C ALA A 37 -6.47 -4.86 9.75
N ALA A 38 -7.45 -4.46 10.57
CA ALA A 38 -7.45 -4.70 12.01
C ALA A 38 -7.93 -6.10 12.44
N THR A 39 -8.41 -6.95 11.52
CA THR A 39 -8.98 -8.26 11.86
C THR A 39 -7.94 -9.37 11.69
N PRO A 40 -7.53 -10.06 12.77
CA PRO A 40 -6.59 -11.17 12.66
C PRO A 40 -7.11 -12.31 11.77
N GLY A 41 -6.19 -12.99 11.10
CA GLY A 41 -6.48 -14.14 10.23
C GLY A 41 -7.01 -13.78 8.83
N TRP A 42 -7.00 -12.50 8.45
CA TRP A 42 -7.24 -12.07 7.06
C TRP A 42 -5.94 -11.70 6.34
N THR A 43 -5.77 -12.13 5.10
CA THR A 43 -4.85 -11.50 4.15
C THR A 43 -5.56 -10.27 3.57
N VAL A 44 -4.88 -9.13 3.49
CA VAL A 44 -5.48 -7.86 3.06
C VAL A 44 -4.65 -7.25 1.95
N HIS A 45 -5.18 -7.30 0.73
CA HIS A 45 -4.56 -6.74 -0.45
C HIS A 45 -5.16 -5.38 -0.80
N VAL A 46 -4.28 -4.48 -1.24
CA VAL A 46 -4.55 -3.11 -1.67
C VAL A 46 -3.83 -2.84 -3.00
N PRO A 47 -4.11 -3.63 -4.06
CA PRO A 47 -3.47 -3.45 -5.37
C PRO A 47 -3.68 -2.02 -5.89
N GLY A 48 -2.65 -1.47 -6.53
CA GLY A 48 -2.68 -0.15 -7.14
C GLY A 48 -2.83 -0.17 -8.66
N HIS A 49 -2.81 -1.33 -9.29
CA HIS A 49 -2.96 -1.49 -10.75
C HIS A 49 -3.90 -2.66 -11.11
N PRO A 50 -4.65 -2.63 -12.24
CA PRO A 50 -5.55 -3.70 -12.65
C PRO A 50 -4.90 -5.09 -12.67
N ASP A 51 -3.68 -5.21 -13.19
CA ASP A 51 -2.95 -6.49 -13.19
C ASP A 51 -2.52 -6.98 -11.80
N GLU A 52 -2.38 -6.07 -10.84
CA GLU A 52 -2.17 -6.44 -9.43
C GLU A 52 -3.47 -6.94 -8.81
N VAL A 53 -4.63 -6.35 -9.18
CA VAL A 53 -5.95 -6.85 -8.79
C VAL A 53 -6.14 -8.29 -9.27
N ARG A 54 -5.86 -8.56 -10.55
CA ARG A 54 -5.97 -9.90 -11.13
C ARG A 54 -5.10 -10.89 -10.37
N ARG A 55 -3.84 -10.53 -10.10
CA ARG A 55 -2.91 -11.38 -9.35
C ARG A 55 -3.35 -11.64 -7.92
N ALA A 56 -3.82 -10.61 -7.19
CA ALA A 56 -4.29 -10.76 -5.82
C ALA A 56 -5.51 -11.69 -5.74
N VAL A 57 -6.49 -11.49 -6.62
CA VAL A 57 -7.70 -12.34 -6.68
C VAL A 57 -7.35 -13.79 -7.02
N LEU A 58 -6.59 -14.01 -8.10
CA LEU A 58 -6.23 -15.36 -8.55
C LEU A 58 -5.32 -16.08 -7.54
N GLY A 59 -4.39 -15.35 -6.91
CA GLY A 59 -3.52 -15.85 -5.84
C GLY A 59 -4.32 -16.33 -4.64
N ALA A 60 -5.17 -15.46 -4.08
CA ALA A 60 -6.01 -15.77 -2.93
C ALA A 60 -6.92 -16.98 -3.17
N VAL A 61 -7.51 -17.09 -4.36
CA VAL A 61 -8.34 -18.24 -4.75
C VAL A 61 -7.52 -19.52 -4.82
N ARG A 62 -6.36 -19.47 -5.50
CA ARG A 62 -5.47 -20.63 -5.67
C ARG A 62 -4.95 -21.15 -4.33
N GLU A 63 -4.66 -20.24 -3.41
CA GLU A 63 -4.08 -20.55 -2.09
C GLU A 63 -5.16 -20.85 -1.04
N GLY A 64 -6.44 -20.66 -1.37
CA GLY A 64 -7.55 -20.91 -0.45
C GLY A 64 -7.55 -19.96 0.74
N GLU A 65 -7.08 -18.73 0.55
CA GLU A 65 -6.92 -17.75 1.62
C GLU A 65 -8.27 -17.24 2.15
N ARG A 66 -8.21 -16.66 3.35
CA ARG A 66 -9.24 -15.74 3.84
C ARG A 66 -8.77 -14.32 3.54
N ALA A 67 -9.13 -13.82 2.36
CA ALA A 67 -8.58 -12.59 1.80
C ALA A 67 -9.63 -11.49 1.60
N TYR A 68 -9.27 -10.25 1.93
CA TYR A 68 -9.98 -9.05 1.49
C TYR A 68 -9.13 -8.30 0.47
N VAL A 69 -9.71 -8.01 -0.69
CA VAL A 69 -9.08 -7.22 -1.75
C VAL A 69 -9.80 -5.88 -1.85
N HIS A 70 -9.11 -4.81 -1.46
CA HIS A 70 -9.57 -3.45 -1.64
C HIS A 70 -9.28 -2.98 -3.06
N VAL A 71 -10.32 -2.53 -3.76
CA VAL A 71 -10.22 -2.06 -5.14
C VAL A 71 -10.48 -0.55 -5.15
N SER A 72 -9.46 0.25 -5.47
CA SER A 72 -9.59 1.71 -5.58
C SER A 72 -10.26 2.12 -6.90
N ALA A 73 -10.78 3.34 -6.96
CA ALA A 73 -11.23 3.93 -8.21
C ALA A 73 -10.04 4.38 -9.08
N GLU A 74 -8.98 4.85 -8.41
CA GLU A 74 -7.69 5.27 -8.94
C GLU A 74 -6.81 4.08 -9.31
N SER A 75 -5.89 4.29 -10.25
CA SER A 75 -4.91 3.31 -10.70
C SER A 75 -3.58 4.00 -10.94
N ASN A 76 -2.50 3.30 -10.60
CA ASN A 76 -1.16 3.61 -11.08
C ASN A 76 -1.07 3.32 -12.59
N ALA A 77 -0.11 3.92 -13.28
CA ALA A 77 0.07 3.75 -14.72
C ALA A 77 0.67 2.38 -15.10
N GLU A 78 1.53 1.84 -14.24
CA GLU A 78 2.25 0.59 -14.49
C GLU A 78 2.07 -0.37 -13.32
N PRO A 79 1.95 -1.68 -13.56
CA PRO A 79 1.96 -2.68 -12.50
C PRO A 79 3.35 -2.80 -11.88
N ARG A 80 3.39 -3.11 -10.59
CA ARG A 80 4.62 -3.50 -9.87
C ARG A 80 4.62 -5.00 -9.56
N GLY A 81 5.79 -5.50 -9.18
CA GLY A 81 6.04 -6.92 -8.96
C GLY A 81 5.13 -7.53 -7.89
N GLY A 82 4.93 -8.85 -7.98
CA GLY A 82 4.09 -9.63 -7.05
C GLY A 82 4.93 -10.42 -6.05
N GLY A 83 6.08 -9.88 -5.65
CA GLY A 83 6.93 -10.49 -4.63
C GLY A 83 6.27 -10.44 -3.26
N GLU A 84 6.79 -11.25 -2.35
CA GLU A 84 6.42 -11.14 -0.94
C GLU A 84 7.01 -9.85 -0.34
N GLY A 85 6.19 -9.12 0.41
CA GLY A 85 6.61 -7.91 1.12
C GLY A 85 6.59 -6.63 0.29
N PHE A 86 7.32 -5.62 0.75
CA PHE A 86 7.37 -4.31 0.12
C PHE A 86 8.39 -4.28 -1.02
N GLU A 87 7.98 -3.73 -2.17
CA GLU A 87 8.89 -3.50 -3.29
C GLU A 87 9.61 -2.17 -3.11
N ARG A 88 10.95 -2.16 -3.19
CA ARG A 88 11.72 -0.91 -3.27
C ARG A 88 11.72 -0.43 -4.72
N VAL A 89 11.05 0.69 -4.96
CA VAL A 89 10.89 1.28 -6.31
C VAL A 89 11.82 2.47 -6.56
N ARG A 90 12.42 3.03 -5.51
CA ARG A 90 13.44 4.08 -5.56
C ARG A 90 14.37 3.97 -4.37
N ASP A 91 15.66 4.14 -4.60
CA ASP A 91 16.69 4.23 -3.56
C ASP A 91 16.96 5.69 -3.18
N GLY A 92 17.27 5.90 -1.90
CA GLY A 92 17.72 7.18 -1.35
C GLY A 92 17.99 7.07 0.15
N LEU A 93 18.63 8.07 0.75
CA LEU A 93 19.13 8.00 2.13
C LEU A 93 18.45 8.98 3.09
N GLY A 94 17.78 10.03 2.60
CA GLY A 94 17.18 11.08 3.43
C GLY A 94 15.93 10.66 4.22
N GLY A 95 15.42 9.44 4.03
CA GLY A 95 14.25 8.91 4.73
C GLY A 95 13.53 7.84 3.89
N VAL A 96 12.38 7.38 4.40
CA VAL A 96 11.56 6.34 3.75
C VAL A 96 10.16 6.86 3.48
N VAL A 97 9.67 6.69 2.26
CA VAL A 97 8.26 6.91 1.89
C VAL A 97 7.63 5.56 1.56
N LEU A 98 6.65 5.13 2.35
CA LEU A 98 5.86 3.93 2.11
C LEU A 98 4.56 4.32 1.40
N ALA A 99 4.50 4.03 0.10
CA ALA A 99 3.30 4.18 -0.72
C ALA A 99 2.50 2.87 -0.74
N VAL A 100 1.19 2.97 -0.60
CA VAL A 100 0.29 1.83 -0.46
C VAL A 100 -0.77 1.86 -1.57
N GLY A 101 -0.77 0.84 -2.42
CA GLY A 101 -1.73 0.68 -3.52
C GLY A 101 -1.72 1.83 -4.53
N ALA A 102 -2.91 2.39 -4.82
CA ALA A 102 -3.06 3.43 -5.84
C ALA A 102 -2.40 4.78 -5.49
N THR A 103 -1.74 4.90 -4.33
CA THR A 103 -1.01 6.13 -3.95
C THR A 103 0.39 6.23 -4.55
N LEU A 104 0.91 5.15 -5.15
CA LEU A 104 2.29 5.08 -5.63
C LEU A 104 2.63 6.16 -6.66
N ASP A 105 1.83 6.28 -7.71
CA ASP A 105 2.11 7.21 -8.80
C ASP A 105 2.16 8.69 -8.34
N PRO A 106 1.16 9.18 -7.58
CA PRO A 106 1.24 10.49 -6.95
C PRO A 106 2.48 10.67 -6.07
N VAL A 107 2.85 9.66 -5.28
CA VAL A 107 4.06 9.70 -4.44
C VAL A 107 5.31 9.82 -5.29
N LEU A 108 5.44 9.04 -6.36
CA LEU A 108 6.61 9.07 -7.23
C LEU A 108 6.79 10.44 -7.89
N ARG A 109 5.69 11.10 -8.29
CA ARG A 109 5.69 12.46 -8.84
C ARG A 109 6.00 13.52 -7.78
N ALA A 110 5.34 13.46 -6.62
CA ALA A 110 5.52 14.42 -5.54
C ALA A 110 6.92 14.40 -4.91
N THR A 111 7.58 13.24 -4.93
CA THR A 111 8.93 13.03 -4.38
C THR A 111 10.03 13.10 -5.45
N ALA A 112 9.68 13.49 -6.68
CA ALA A 112 10.66 13.61 -7.75
C ALA A 112 11.78 14.58 -7.35
N GLY A 113 13.03 14.12 -7.44
CA GLY A 113 14.23 14.89 -7.07
C GLY A 113 14.52 14.97 -5.56
N LEU A 114 13.75 14.28 -4.71
CA LEU A 114 14.10 14.09 -3.30
C LEU A 114 14.96 12.83 -3.12
N ASP A 115 15.95 12.90 -2.23
CA ASP A 115 16.78 11.75 -1.84
C ASP A 115 16.06 10.90 -0.80
N VAL A 116 15.10 10.10 -1.24
CA VAL A 116 14.29 9.23 -0.36
C VAL A 116 14.19 7.83 -0.94
N THR A 117 14.21 6.84 -0.05
CA THR A 117 13.78 5.49 -0.41
C THR A 117 12.26 5.48 -0.56
N VAL A 118 11.74 4.95 -1.67
CA VAL A 118 10.31 4.72 -1.84
C VAL A 118 10.05 3.22 -1.82
N LEU A 119 9.23 2.79 -0.86
CA LEU A 119 8.71 1.43 -0.74
C LEU A 119 7.27 1.41 -1.25
N TYR A 120 6.89 0.32 -1.91
CA TYR A 120 5.56 0.09 -2.44
C TYR A 120 4.93 -1.16 -1.81
N ALA A 121 3.71 -1.01 -1.30
CA ALA A 121 2.93 -2.08 -0.72
C ALA A 121 1.64 -2.33 -1.51
N THR A 122 1.48 -3.56 -2.00
CA THR A 122 0.20 -4.08 -2.53
C THR A 122 -0.58 -4.89 -1.49
N THR A 123 0.02 -5.10 -0.31
CA THR A 123 -0.53 -5.91 0.78
C THR A 123 -0.27 -5.18 2.10
N VAL A 124 -1.31 -5.01 2.91
CA VAL A 124 -1.19 -4.41 4.24
C VAL A 124 -1.16 -5.45 5.36
N ARG A 125 -1.67 -6.66 5.08
CA ARG A 125 -1.63 -7.80 6.00
C ARG A 125 -1.35 -9.08 5.21
N PRO A 126 -0.25 -9.80 5.48
CA PRO A 126 0.79 -9.48 6.46
C PRO A 126 1.54 -8.18 6.12
N PHE A 127 1.96 -7.45 7.16
CA PHE A 127 2.76 -6.23 7.01
C PHE A 127 4.25 -6.61 6.93
N ASP A 128 5.00 -6.01 6.00
CA ASP A 128 6.43 -6.31 5.83
C ASP A 128 7.30 -5.51 6.82
N GLU A 129 7.31 -5.98 8.06
CA GLU A 129 8.10 -5.40 9.14
C GLU A 129 9.61 -5.42 8.82
N ILE A 130 10.08 -6.48 8.17
CA ILE A 130 11.50 -6.66 7.84
C ILE A 130 11.91 -5.64 6.78
N GLY A 131 11.13 -5.51 5.70
CA GLY A 131 11.37 -4.56 4.62
C GLY A 131 11.39 -3.13 5.12
N LEU A 132 10.39 -2.73 5.92
CA LEU A 132 10.34 -1.40 6.52
C LEU A 132 11.53 -1.14 7.45
N ARG A 133 11.80 -2.04 8.40
CA ARG A 133 12.90 -1.88 9.35
C ARG A 133 14.25 -1.80 8.64
N THR A 134 14.46 -2.61 7.61
CA THR A 134 15.69 -2.59 6.81
C THR A 134 15.87 -1.25 6.11
N ALA A 135 14.82 -0.72 5.48
CA ALA A 135 14.89 0.59 4.83
C ALA A 135 15.13 1.73 5.82
N ALA A 136 14.44 1.72 6.97
CA ALA A 136 14.58 2.75 7.99
C ALA A 136 15.97 2.78 8.63
N LEU A 137 16.61 1.62 8.83
CA LEU A 137 17.96 1.51 9.36
C LEU A 137 19.05 1.83 8.33
N ALA A 138 18.74 1.73 7.03
CA ALA A 138 19.65 2.10 5.96
C ALA A 138 19.65 3.60 5.64
N ALA A 139 18.61 4.33 6.05
CA ALA A 139 18.51 5.77 5.88
C ALA A 139 19.37 6.54 6.90
N ASP A 140 19.81 7.75 6.54
CA ASP A 140 20.54 8.68 7.41
C ASP A 140 19.68 9.10 8.61
N ARG A 141 18.35 9.14 8.42
CA ARG A 141 17.33 9.38 9.45
C ARG A 141 16.21 8.37 9.28
N ALA A 142 15.74 7.80 10.39
CA ALA A 142 14.54 6.96 10.41
C ALA A 142 13.26 7.82 10.35
N ASP A 143 13.18 8.73 9.39
CA ASP A 143 12.01 9.53 9.08
C ASP A 143 11.14 8.75 8.09
N VAL A 144 9.93 8.39 8.51
CA VAL A 144 9.00 7.59 7.70
C VAL A 144 7.80 8.44 7.32
N VAL A 145 7.53 8.53 6.02
CA VAL A 145 6.27 9.04 5.48
C VAL A 145 5.44 7.86 5.02
N LEU A 146 4.24 7.72 5.55
CA LEU A 146 3.28 6.69 5.19
C LEU A 146 2.15 7.34 4.37
N VAL A 147 1.89 6.85 3.16
CA VAL A 147 0.85 7.38 2.26
C VAL A 147 -0.14 6.27 1.92
N GLU A 148 -1.32 6.34 2.54
CA GLU A 148 -2.28 5.25 2.60
C GLU A 148 -3.50 5.48 1.69
N PRO A 149 -4.15 4.40 1.21
CA PRO A 149 -5.47 4.54 0.62
C PRO A 149 -6.46 5.06 1.67
N GLY A 150 -7.37 5.93 1.24
CA GLY A 150 -8.42 6.49 2.09
C GLY A 150 -7.91 7.41 3.20
N ARG A 151 -8.49 7.28 4.39
CA ARG A 151 -8.13 8.09 5.56
C ARG A 151 -6.78 7.67 6.18
N PRO A 152 -5.95 8.63 6.61
CA PRO A 152 -4.67 8.31 7.25
C PRO A 152 -4.86 7.60 8.60
N GLY A 153 -3.99 6.63 8.88
CA GLY A 153 -3.83 5.95 10.16
C GLY A 153 -3.94 4.42 10.12
N ILE A 154 -4.15 3.78 8.97
CA ILE A 154 -4.45 2.34 8.88
C ILE A 154 -3.26 1.50 9.37
N LEU A 155 -2.05 1.85 8.95
CA LEU A 155 -0.80 1.14 9.17
C LEU A 155 0.15 1.87 10.12
N ALA A 156 -0.28 3.02 10.67
CA ALA A 156 0.53 3.79 11.60
C ALA A 156 0.96 2.95 12.83
N GLY A 157 0.05 2.11 13.34
CA GLY A 157 0.36 1.17 14.42
C GLY A 157 1.44 0.15 14.03
N HIS A 158 1.33 -0.44 12.84
CA HIS A 158 2.31 -1.39 12.32
C HIS A 158 3.70 -0.77 12.16
N VAL A 159 3.79 0.47 11.66
CA VAL A 159 5.05 1.21 11.57
C VAL A 159 5.65 1.44 12.96
N ALA A 160 4.86 1.93 13.91
CA ALA A 160 5.31 2.21 15.28
C ALA A 160 5.80 0.95 16.00
N GLU A 161 5.10 -0.17 15.83
CA GLU A 161 5.49 -1.47 16.38
C GLU A 161 6.78 -2.00 15.74
N THR A 162 6.90 -1.94 14.41
CA THR A 162 8.09 -2.37 13.65
C THR A 162 9.35 -1.63 14.11
N LEU A 163 9.20 -0.32 14.38
CA LEU A 163 10.28 0.60 14.71
C LEU A 163 10.34 0.92 16.21
N ILE A 164 9.73 0.10 17.08
CA ILE A 164 9.64 0.37 18.53
C ILE A 164 10.99 0.57 19.23
N HIS A 165 12.07 0.02 18.66
CA HIS A 165 13.44 0.16 19.17
C HIS A 165 14.32 1.14 18.37
N VAL A 166 13.73 1.85 17.41
CA VAL A 166 14.39 2.84 16.57
C VAL A 166 13.77 4.20 16.87
N PRO A 167 14.53 5.21 17.32
CA PRO A 167 14.04 6.57 17.38
C PRO A 167 13.63 7.02 15.97
N HIS A 168 12.33 7.16 15.72
CA HIS A 168 11.79 7.46 14.40
C HIS A 168 10.75 8.58 14.49
N ARG A 169 10.60 9.31 13.39
CA ARG A 169 9.47 10.23 13.18
C ARG A 169 8.53 9.59 12.16
N LEU A 170 7.23 9.82 12.32
CA LEU A 170 6.21 9.32 11.41
C LEU A 170 5.30 10.45 10.95
N LEU A 171 5.19 10.64 9.64
CA LEU A 171 4.16 11.43 8.98
C LEU A 171 3.18 10.49 8.29
N VAL A 172 1.88 10.63 8.55
CA VAL A 172 0.84 9.81 7.93
C VAL A 172 -0.05 10.68 7.07
N LEU A 173 -0.19 10.31 5.80
CA LEU A 173 -0.97 11.00 4.77
C LEU A 173 -1.97 10.01 4.16
N GLY A 174 -3.11 10.51 3.72
CA GLY A 174 -4.16 9.72 3.10
C GLY A 174 -4.35 10.02 1.61
N ALA A 175 -5.30 9.33 0.98
CA ALA A 175 -5.63 9.49 -0.43
C ALA A 175 -6.15 10.90 -0.80
N ALA A 176 -6.66 11.66 0.17
CA ALA A 176 -7.02 13.06 -0.09
C ALA A 176 -5.79 13.92 -0.39
N ASP A 177 -4.66 13.63 0.27
CA ASP A 177 -3.41 14.38 0.11
C ASP A 177 -2.77 14.11 -1.26
N THR A 178 -3.00 12.93 -1.85
CA THR A 178 -2.45 12.57 -3.15
C THR A 178 -3.11 13.28 -4.34
N ARG A 179 -4.22 13.99 -4.12
CA ARG A 179 -4.92 14.75 -5.17
C ARG A 179 -4.24 16.07 -5.50
N ASP A 180 -3.46 16.62 -4.58
CA ASP A 180 -2.63 17.82 -4.78
C ASP A 180 -1.15 17.41 -4.63
N GLU A 181 -0.59 16.88 -5.72
CA GLU A 181 0.81 16.42 -5.75
C GLU A 181 1.82 17.51 -5.34
N PRO A 182 1.65 18.79 -5.73
CA PRO A 182 2.47 19.88 -5.18
C PRO A 182 2.37 20.02 -3.67
N ALA A 183 1.18 19.91 -3.07
CA ALA A 183 1.01 19.96 -1.62
C ALA A 183 1.62 18.74 -0.92
N LEU A 184 1.41 17.53 -1.47
CA LEU A 184 2.04 16.30 -1.02
C LEU A 184 3.57 16.46 -0.99
N GLY A 185 4.17 16.94 -2.09
CA GLY A 185 5.61 17.13 -2.20
C GLY A 185 6.16 18.20 -1.25
N ARG A 186 5.36 19.22 -0.89
CA ARG A 186 5.72 20.18 0.18
C ARG A 186 5.69 19.51 1.55
N ALA A 187 4.61 18.81 1.88
CA ALA A 187 4.47 18.13 3.17
C ALA A 187 5.60 17.11 3.41
N VAL A 188 5.97 16.33 2.39
CA VAL A 188 7.10 15.39 2.46
C VAL A 188 8.42 16.13 2.69
N ARG A 189 8.70 17.18 1.91
CA ARG A 189 9.96 17.94 2.05
C ARG A 189 10.08 18.60 3.42
N ASP A 190 9.03 19.27 3.88
CA ASP A 190 9.01 19.98 5.16
C ASP A 190 9.18 19.01 6.34
N PHE A 191 8.73 17.76 6.20
CA PHE A 191 8.93 16.73 7.20
C PHE A 191 10.37 16.21 7.26
N LEU A 192 11.03 16.03 6.10
CA LEU A 192 12.36 15.43 5.99
C LEU A 192 13.51 16.40 6.33
N THR A 193 13.28 17.71 6.27
CA THR A 193 14.25 18.73 6.68
C THR A 193 14.34 18.85 8.20
#